data_AF-A0A814H6L5-F1
#
_entry.id   AF-A0A814H6L5-F1
#
_cell.length_a   1.000
_cell.length_b   1.000
_cell.length_c   1.000
_cell.angle_alpha   90.00
_cell.angle_beta   90.00
_cell.angle_gamma   90.00
#
_symmetry.space_group_name_H-M   'P 1'
#
loop_
_entity.id
_entity.type
_entity.pdbx_description
1 polymer ?
#
loop_
_entity_poly.entity_id
_entity_poly.type
_entity_poly.pdbx_seq_one_letter_code
_entity_poly.pdbx_strand_id
1 'polypeptide(L)'
;MPNKTPTCYSIVVLNVPPQWDVYQLENDFKMQHSTVVKVERLFINGGKPISKVRVDFSDSREVTGILKQKKILLDENSTAYPVELYIPPMRVLRCYNCQKYNDHIAANCPDLDNPVCFKCGQSHPFSPKCTNQICCAHCQGPHMSGSPQCPVKAAERKKCNDETKKKNNNNTNVRAQQQFGTNPWTNHSNNVLYGQSQATTTNSFIEKLHDAMPTIIVQQKELDAKKENKFSTLAQEFDEYFMPHCTPDSMMSLQR
;
A
#
# COMPACT_ATOMS: atom_id res chain seq x y z
N MET A 1 6.06 -0.11 11.45
CA MET A 1 5.59 -0.45 10.09
C MET A 1 5.20 0.83 9.36
N PRO A 2 5.30 0.92 8.02
CA PRO A 2 4.81 2.09 7.29
C PRO A 2 3.33 2.34 7.62
N ASN A 3 2.95 3.60 7.84
CA ASN A 3 1.59 3.98 8.23
C ASN A 3 0.52 3.67 7.18
N LYS A 4 0.90 3.22 5.98
CA LYS A 4 0.00 2.88 4.87
C LYS A 4 0.51 1.65 4.12
N THR A 5 -0.36 0.66 3.97
CA THR A 5 -0.14 -0.50 3.10
C THR A 5 -0.04 -0.05 1.64
N PRO A 6 0.98 -0.49 0.87
CA PRO A 6 1.06 -0.19 -0.55
C PRO A 6 -0.19 -0.69 -1.30
N THR A 7 -0.64 0.04 -2.31
CA THR A 7 -1.88 -0.30 -3.03
C THR A 7 -1.83 -1.63 -3.78
N CYS A 8 -0.62 -2.08 -4.17
CA CYS A 8 -0.41 -3.39 -4.77
C CYS A 8 -0.55 -4.57 -3.78
N TYR A 9 -0.72 -4.29 -2.48
CA TYR A 9 -0.99 -5.27 -1.43
C TYR A 9 -2.47 -5.26 -1.03
N SER A 10 -3.31 -4.60 -1.83
CA SER A 10 -4.73 -4.42 -1.55
C SER A 10 -5.57 -4.99 -2.70
N ILE A 11 -6.65 -5.69 -2.35
CA ILE A 11 -7.69 -6.11 -3.30
C ILE A 11 -9.04 -5.52 -2.91
N VAL A 12 -9.99 -5.56 -3.84
CA VAL A 12 -11.40 -5.30 -3.58
C VAL A 12 -12.18 -6.58 -3.83
N VAL A 13 -12.90 -7.03 -2.80
CA VAL A 13 -13.85 -8.13 -2.87
C VAL A 13 -15.21 -7.56 -3.24
N LEU A 14 -15.81 -8.11 -4.30
CA LEU A 14 -17.06 -7.65 -4.87
C LEU A 14 -18.24 -8.46 -4.33
N ASN A 15 -19.43 -7.88 -4.39
CA ASN A 15 -20.71 -8.51 -4.04
C ASN A 15 -20.82 -8.94 -2.56
N VAL A 16 -19.99 -8.41 -1.68
CA VAL A 16 -20.12 -8.63 -0.23
C VAL A 16 -21.33 -7.83 0.28
N PRO A 17 -22.35 -8.44 0.89
CA PRO A 17 -23.56 -7.72 1.30
C PRO A 17 -23.26 -6.49 2.18
N PRO A 18 -23.87 -5.31 1.92
CA PRO A 18 -23.57 -4.09 2.67
C PRO A 18 -23.91 -4.14 4.16
N GLN A 19 -24.85 -5.01 4.53
CA GLN A 19 -25.30 -5.22 5.91
C GLN A 19 -24.37 -6.12 6.73
N TRP A 20 -23.40 -6.79 6.10
CA TRP A 20 -22.44 -7.63 6.82
C TRP A 20 -21.50 -6.77 7.66
N ASP A 21 -21.37 -7.17 8.94
CA ASP A 21 -20.45 -6.54 9.88
C ASP A 21 -19.00 -6.70 9.42
N VAL A 22 -18.28 -5.59 9.45
CA VAL A 22 -16.91 -5.52 8.94
C VAL A 22 -15.94 -6.19 9.90
N TYR A 23 -16.19 -6.15 11.21
CA TYR A 23 -15.32 -6.78 12.20
C TYR A 23 -15.39 -8.29 12.12
N GLN A 24 -16.61 -8.85 12.02
CA GLN A 24 -16.77 -10.29 11.79
C GLN A 24 -16.11 -10.71 10.47
N LEU A 25 -16.36 -9.98 9.40
CA LEU A 25 -15.75 -10.25 8.09
C LEU A 25 -14.22 -10.22 8.16
N GLU A 26 -13.63 -9.26 8.89
CA GLU A 26 -12.18 -9.19 9.11
C GLU A 26 -11.64 -10.45 9.80
N ASN A 27 -12.33 -10.94 10.82
CA ASN A 27 -11.96 -12.18 11.50
C ASN A 27 -12.02 -13.37 10.56
N ASP A 28 -13.08 -13.48 9.76
CA ASP A 28 -13.24 -14.55 8.77
C ASP A 28 -12.11 -14.54 7.74
N PHE A 29 -11.74 -13.35 7.24
CA PHE A 29 -10.57 -13.19 6.36
C PHE A 29 -9.27 -13.61 7.05
N LYS A 30 -9.05 -13.21 8.31
CA LYS A 30 -7.82 -13.54 9.06
C LYS A 30 -7.70 -15.03 9.39
N MET A 31 -8.80 -15.73 9.58
CA MET A 31 -8.81 -17.19 9.78
C MET A 31 -8.33 -17.94 8.53
N GLN A 32 -8.71 -17.47 7.33
CA GLN A 32 -8.35 -18.12 6.06
C GLN A 32 -7.02 -17.60 5.49
N HIS A 33 -6.69 -16.34 5.78
CA HIS A 33 -5.56 -15.61 5.21
C HIS A 33 -4.81 -14.85 6.31
N SER A 34 -3.82 -15.50 6.92
CA SER A 34 -3.08 -14.96 8.06
C SER A 34 -2.30 -13.66 7.75
N THR A 35 -2.07 -13.34 6.48
CA THR A 35 -1.38 -12.11 6.08
C THR A 35 -2.31 -10.89 5.99
N VAL A 36 -3.63 -11.05 6.19
CA VAL A 36 -4.59 -9.95 6.20
C VAL A 36 -4.30 -8.99 7.36
N VAL A 37 -4.05 -7.73 6.99
CA VAL A 37 -3.75 -6.64 7.92
C VAL A 37 -5.01 -5.89 8.32
N LYS A 38 -5.87 -5.57 7.34
CA LYS A 38 -7.04 -4.71 7.54
C LYS A 38 -8.14 -5.03 6.54
N VAL A 39 -9.38 -4.96 6.98
CA VAL A 39 -10.56 -5.04 6.11
C VAL A 39 -11.37 -3.75 6.26
N GLU A 40 -11.80 -3.16 5.15
CA GLU A 40 -12.50 -1.87 5.14
C GLU A 40 -13.67 -1.86 4.15
N ARG A 41 -14.87 -1.55 4.65
CA ARG A 41 -16.05 -1.32 3.81
C ARG A 41 -15.86 -0.08 2.96
N LEU A 42 -16.12 -0.20 1.66
CA LEU A 42 -16.15 0.98 0.79
C LEU A 42 -17.51 1.68 0.88
N PHE A 43 -17.49 3.00 0.73
CA PHE A 43 -18.67 3.87 0.79
C PHE A 43 -18.74 4.75 -0.45
N ILE A 44 -19.97 5.07 -0.88
CA ILE A 44 -20.19 6.13 -1.87
C ILE A 44 -20.27 7.50 -1.19
N ASN A 45 -20.21 8.56 -1.99
CA ASN A 45 -20.50 9.91 -1.53
C ASN A 45 -21.87 9.94 -0.84
N GLY A 46 -21.93 10.52 0.36
CA GLY A 46 -23.13 10.47 1.22
C GLY A 46 -23.09 9.36 2.28
N GLY A 47 -22.00 8.60 2.38
CA GLY A 47 -21.78 7.68 3.51
C GLY A 47 -22.56 6.37 3.43
N LYS A 48 -23.22 6.08 2.30
CA LYS A 48 -23.92 4.79 2.10
C LYS A 48 -22.89 3.68 1.81
N PRO A 49 -22.92 2.55 2.54
CA PRO A 49 -22.02 1.42 2.27
C PRO A 49 -22.36 0.79 0.93
N ILE A 50 -21.35 0.28 0.23
CA ILE A 50 -21.53 -0.48 -1.01
C ILE A 50 -21.13 -1.94 -0.84
N SER A 51 -21.54 -2.76 -1.81
CA SER A 51 -21.24 -4.19 -1.85
C SER A 51 -19.78 -4.49 -2.25
N LYS A 52 -18.84 -3.68 -1.75
CA LYS A 52 -17.40 -3.79 -2.00
C LYS A 52 -16.64 -3.61 -0.70
N VAL A 53 -15.66 -4.48 -0.48
CA VAL A 53 -14.78 -4.44 0.70
C VAL A 53 -13.35 -4.42 0.21
N ARG A 54 -12.54 -3.51 0.74
CA ARG A 54 -11.10 -3.50 0.53
C ARG A 54 -10.45 -4.39 1.57
N VAL A 55 -9.52 -5.23 1.13
CA VAL A 55 -8.72 -6.09 2.00
C VAL A 55 -7.25 -5.78 1.75
N ASP A 56 -6.55 -5.43 2.82
CA ASP A 56 -5.12 -5.11 2.81
C ASP A 56 -4.34 -6.29 3.38
N PHE A 57 -3.31 -6.72 2.65
CA PHE A 57 -2.43 -7.83 3.01
C PHE A 57 -1.04 -7.32 3.38
N SER A 58 -0.30 -8.11 4.15
CA SER A 58 1.11 -7.88 4.45
C SER A 58 2.04 -8.54 3.44
N ASP A 59 1.54 -9.47 2.61
CA ASP A 59 2.29 -10.15 1.56
C ASP A 59 1.66 -10.00 0.17
N SER A 60 2.40 -9.38 -0.75
CA SER A 60 1.99 -9.23 -2.16
C SER A 60 1.90 -10.54 -2.95
N ARG A 61 2.58 -11.60 -2.51
CA ARG A 61 2.54 -12.90 -3.19
C ARG A 61 1.16 -13.55 -3.06
N GLU A 62 0.57 -13.46 -1.88
CA GLU A 62 -0.78 -13.94 -1.61
C GLU A 62 -1.81 -13.17 -2.43
N VAL A 63 -1.71 -11.84 -2.46
CA VAL A 63 -2.52 -10.97 -3.33
C VAL A 63 -2.43 -11.40 -4.79
N THR A 64 -1.22 -11.68 -5.28
CA THR A 64 -1.01 -12.15 -6.66
C THR A 64 -1.67 -13.51 -6.91
N GLY A 65 -1.60 -14.43 -5.94
CA GLY A 65 -2.27 -15.72 -6.00
C GLY A 65 -3.80 -15.57 -6.09
N ILE A 66 -4.38 -14.75 -5.23
CA ILE A 66 -5.81 -14.45 -5.19
C ILE A 66 -6.27 -13.80 -6.51
N LEU A 67 -5.52 -12.82 -7.02
CA LEU A 67 -5.85 -12.14 -8.28
C LEU A 67 -5.76 -13.07 -9.50
N LYS A 68 -4.85 -14.05 -9.50
CA LYS A 68 -4.80 -15.09 -10.55
C LYS A 68 -6.05 -15.96 -10.54
N GLN A 69 -6.58 -16.28 -9.36
CA GLN A 69 -7.80 -17.07 -9.20
C GLN A 69 -9.07 -16.26 -9.53
N LYS A 70 -9.00 -14.91 -9.46
CA LYS A 70 -10.11 -13.96 -9.66
C LYS A 70 -11.28 -14.13 -8.68
N LYS A 71 -11.10 -14.94 -7.64
CA LYS A 71 -12.06 -15.15 -6.58
C LYS A 71 -11.33 -15.39 -5.26
N ILE A 72 -12.00 -15.10 -4.15
CA ILE A 72 -11.60 -15.45 -2.81
C ILE A 72 -12.74 -16.24 -2.17
N LEU A 73 -12.42 -17.29 -1.42
CA LEU A 73 -13.41 -18.00 -0.63
C LEU A 73 -13.60 -17.22 0.67
N LEU A 74 -14.82 -17.14 1.15
CA LEU A 74 -15.17 -16.58 2.45
C LEU A 74 -16.11 -17.54 3.15
N ASP A 75 -16.26 -17.37 4.46
CA ASP A 75 -17.14 -18.12 5.34
C ASP A 75 -16.86 -19.64 5.42
N GLU A 76 -17.59 -20.33 6.30
CA GLU A 76 -17.48 -21.78 6.54
C GLU A 76 -18.01 -22.60 5.35
N ASN A 77 -18.91 -22.04 4.55
CA ASN A 77 -19.49 -22.68 3.36
C ASN A 77 -18.58 -22.51 2.14
N SER A 78 -17.43 -21.85 2.27
CA SER A 78 -16.49 -21.59 1.18
C SER A 78 -17.15 -20.85 0.01
N THR A 79 -18.00 -19.86 0.32
CA THR A 79 -18.65 -19.04 -0.69
C THR A 79 -17.61 -18.25 -1.48
N ALA A 80 -17.64 -18.37 -2.81
CA ALA A 80 -16.68 -17.68 -3.68
C ALA A 80 -17.13 -16.27 -4.05
N TYR A 81 -16.30 -15.28 -3.73
CA TYR A 81 -16.52 -13.87 -4.06
C TYR A 81 -15.55 -13.40 -5.14
N PRO A 82 -16.00 -12.69 -6.18
CA PRO A 82 -15.11 -12.11 -7.18
C PRO A 82 -14.17 -11.06 -6.55
N VAL A 83 -12.94 -11.00 -7.04
CA VAL A 83 -11.93 -10.03 -6.57
C VAL A 83 -11.31 -9.25 -7.71
N GLU A 84 -10.96 -8.00 -7.41
CA GLU A 84 -10.22 -7.11 -8.30
C GLU A 84 -9.04 -6.48 -7.55
N LEU A 85 -8.02 -6.04 -8.27
CA LEU A 85 -6.94 -5.26 -7.68
C LEU A 85 -7.51 -3.92 -7.16
N TYR A 86 -7.16 -3.54 -5.93
CA TYR A 86 -7.54 -2.23 -5.43
C TYR A 86 -6.79 -1.13 -6.18
N ILE A 87 -7.56 -0.26 -6.82
CA ILE A 87 -7.04 0.94 -7.46
C ILE A 87 -7.55 2.10 -6.63
N PRO A 88 -6.66 2.82 -5.91
CA PRO A 88 -7.09 3.97 -5.15
C PRO A 88 -7.72 4.99 -6.09
N PRO A 89 -8.70 5.78 -5.63
CA PRO A 89 -9.24 6.87 -6.43
C PRO A 89 -8.11 7.84 -6.77
N MET A 90 -7.60 7.77 -8.01
CA MET A 90 -6.52 8.62 -8.46
C MET A 90 -6.99 10.07 -8.45
N ARG A 91 -6.22 10.92 -7.77
CA ARG A 91 -6.40 12.36 -7.84
C ARG A 91 -5.82 12.79 -9.17
N VAL A 92 -6.70 13.23 -10.07
CA VAL A 92 -6.28 13.94 -11.29
C VAL A 92 -5.47 15.14 -10.85
N LEU A 93 -4.19 15.15 -11.20
CA LEU A 93 -3.30 16.26 -10.87
C LEU A 93 -3.85 17.50 -11.59
N ARG A 94 -3.96 18.61 -10.89
CA ARG A 94 -4.38 19.88 -11.47
C ARG A 94 -3.37 20.95 -11.09
N CYS A 95 -2.86 21.66 -12.08
CA CYS A 95 -2.07 22.85 -11.84
C CYS A 95 -2.99 23.96 -11.29
N TYR A 96 -2.70 24.49 -10.10
CA TYR A 96 -3.51 25.56 -9.52
C TYR A 96 -3.28 26.93 -10.16
N ASN A 97 -2.24 27.07 -11.01
CA ASN A 97 -1.98 28.28 -11.77
C ASN A 97 -2.81 28.31 -13.07
N CYS A 98 -2.54 27.40 -14.02
CA CYS A 98 -3.20 27.38 -15.33
C CYS A 98 -4.43 26.43 -15.43
N GLN A 99 -4.82 25.78 -14.33
CA GLN A 99 -5.90 24.79 -14.24
C GLN A 99 -5.72 23.50 -15.05
N LYS A 100 -4.70 23.34 -15.91
CA LYS A 100 -4.46 22.13 -16.72
C LYS A 100 -4.34 20.87 -15.87
N TYR A 101 -4.81 19.74 -16.42
CA TYR A 101 -4.78 18.43 -15.77
C TYR A 101 -3.57 17.60 -16.22
N ASN A 102 -3.04 16.77 -15.30
CA ASN A 102 -2.05 15.71 -15.54
C ASN A 102 -0.74 16.11 -16.24
N ASP A 103 -0.39 17.39 -16.23
CA ASP A 103 0.82 17.90 -16.89
C ASP A 103 1.90 18.30 -15.86
N HIS A 104 1.54 19.18 -14.92
CA HIS A 104 2.49 19.72 -13.94
C HIS A 104 1.80 20.23 -12.65
N ILE A 105 2.60 20.53 -11.63
CA ILE A 105 2.19 21.26 -10.42
C ILE A 105 2.40 22.75 -10.59
N ALA A 106 1.72 23.59 -9.80
CA ALA A 106 1.82 25.05 -9.89
C ALA A 106 3.26 25.58 -9.78
N ALA A 107 4.11 24.94 -8.96
CA ALA A 107 5.52 25.32 -8.81
C ALA A 107 6.35 25.17 -10.10
N ASN A 108 5.93 24.29 -11.01
CA ASN A 108 6.60 24.02 -12.28
C ASN A 108 5.69 24.40 -13.47
N CYS A 109 4.85 25.42 -13.30
CA CYS A 109 3.94 25.84 -14.36
C CYS A 109 4.72 26.55 -15.47
N PRO A 110 4.58 26.13 -16.73
CA PRO A 110 5.18 26.85 -17.86
C PRO A 110 4.47 28.19 -18.13
N ASP A 111 3.22 28.33 -17.67
CA ASP A 111 2.37 29.49 -17.90
C ASP A 111 2.31 30.44 -16.66
N LEU A 112 3.45 30.70 -16.00
CA LEU A 112 3.52 31.48 -14.75
C LEU A 112 2.85 32.86 -14.87
N ASP A 113 3.05 33.55 -15.99
CA ASP A 113 2.51 34.89 -16.23
C ASP A 113 1.04 34.89 -16.69
N ASN A 114 0.46 33.73 -16.98
CA ASN A 114 -0.91 33.57 -17.49
C ASN A 114 -1.76 32.68 -16.57
N PRO A 115 -2.03 33.12 -15.33
CA PRO A 115 -2.85 32.35 -14.40
C PRO A 115 -4.31 32.30 -14.88
N VAL A 116 -4.97 31.18 -14.59
CA VAL A 116 -6.39 30.96 -14.87
C VAL A 116 -7.15 30.82 -13.55
N CYS A 117 -8.14 31.67 -13.35
CA CYS A 117 -8.94 31.68 -12.13
C CYS A 117 -9.73 30.38 -12.00
N PHE A 118 -9.55 29.66 -10.89
CA PHE A 118 -10.28 28.39 -10.70
C PHE A 118 -11.81 28.59 -10.58
N LYS A 119 -12.26 29.79 -10.20
CA LYS A 119 -13.68 30.10 -9.98
C LYS A 119 -14.43 30.38 -11.29
N CYS A 120 -13.87 31.22 -12.16
CA CYS A 120 -14.54 31.69 -13.37
C CYS A 120 -13.86 31.26 -14.68
N GLY A 121 -12.69 30.61 -14.63
CA GLY A 121 -11.99 30.12 -15.81
C GLY A 121 -11.37 31.19 -16.72
N GLN A 122 -11.38 32.46 -16.33
CA GLN A 122 -10.76 33.56 -17.08
C GLN A 122 -9.28 33.75 -16.74
N SER A 123 -8.55 34.43 -17.64
CA SER A 123 -7.11 34.71 -17.51
C SER A 123 -6.86 35.83 -16.49
N HIS A 124 -6.77 35.43 -15.21
CA HIS A 124 -6.34 36.24 -14.09
C HIS A 124 -6.07 35.33 -12.88
N PRO A 125 -5.25 35.76 -11.89
CA PRO A 125 -5.02 34.98 -10.69
C PRO A 125 -6.30 34.79 -9.87
N PHE A 126 -6.37 33.72 -9.09
CA PHE A 126 -7.49 33.51 -8.18
C PHE A 126 -7.61 34.67 -7.19
N SER A 127 -8.82 35.21 -7.08
CA SER A 127 -9.20 36.15 -6.04
C SER A 127 -10.45 35.64 -5.31
N PRO A 128 -10.46 35.59 -3.97
CA PRO A 128 -11.66 35.28 -3.20
C PRO A 128 -12.85 36.21 -3.53
N LYS A 129 -12.56 37.45 -3.92
CA LYS A 129 -13.54 38.49 -4.28
C LYS A 129 -13.87 38.52 -5.78
N CYS A 130 -13.50 37.49 -6.54
CA CYS A 130 -13.81 37.41 -7.97
C CYS A 130 -15.34 37.48 -8.20
N THR A 131 -15.78 38.53 -8.89
CA THR A 131 -17.19 38.83 -9.21
C THR A 131 -17.67 38.18 -10.50
N ASN A 132 -16.76 37.65 -11.32
CA ASN A 132 -17.09 36.93 -12.54
C ASN A 132 -17.98 35.71 -12.26
N GLN A 133 -18.84 35.37 -13.23
CA GLN A 133 -19.71 34.21 -13.16
C GLN A 133 -18.90 32.93 -12.98
N ILE A 134 -19.38 32.01 -12.15
CA ILE A 134 -18.73 30.72 -11.92
C ILE A 134 -18.75 29.92 -13.23
N CYS A 135 -17.56 29.55 -13.70
CA CYS A 135 -17.37 28.83 -14.94
C CYS A 135 -16.11 27.96 -14.88
N CYS A 136 -16.20 26.76 -15.44
CA CYS A 136 -15.10 25.80 -15.47
C CYS A 136 -14.17 26.09 -16.64
N ALA A 137 -12.87 26.24 -16.38
CA ALA A 137 -11.86 26.52 -17.41
C ALA A 137 -11.78 25.43 -18.51
N HIS A 138 -12.27 24.22 -18.25
CA HIS A 138 -12.16 23.09 -19.19
C HIS A 138 -13.44 22.81 -19.97
N CYS A 139 -14.58 22.71 -19.29
CA CYS A 139 -15.84 22.34 -19.93
C CYS A 139 -16.80 23.52 -20.09
N GLN A 140 -16.41 24.71 -19.62
CA GLN A 140 -17.22 25.94 -19.64
C GLN A 140 -18.60 25.79 -18.98
N GLY A 141 -18.74 24.83 -18.06
CA GLY A 141 -19.99 24.56 -17.34
C GLY A 141 -20.13 25.43 -16.08
N PRO A 142 -21.34 25.50 -15.48
CA PRO A 142 -21.66 26.36 -14.34
C PRO A 142 -21.13 25.77 -13.02
N HIS A 143 -19.83 25.54 -12.93
CA HIS A 143 -19.13 25.04 -11.74
C HIS A 143 -17.66 25.47 -11.76
N MET A 144 -17.03 25.51 -10.59
CA MET A 144 -15.60 25.84 -10.47
C MET A 144 -14.72 24.76 -11.12
N SER A 145 -13.58 25.15 -11.68
CA SER A 145 -12.56 24.24 -12.18
C SER A 145 -12.18 23.22 -11.10
N GLY A 146 -12.04 21.95 -11.49
CA GLY A 146 -11.79 20.86 -10.56
C GLY A 146 -13.02 20.30 -9.83
N SER A 147 -14.24 20.75 -10.15
CA SER A 147 -15.47 20.14 -9.61
C SER A 147 -15.53 18.62 -9.88
N PRO A 148 -15.98 17.78 -8.92
CA PRO A 148 -16.21 16.35 -9.15
C PRO A 148 -17.24 16.06 -10.24
N GLN A 149 -18.14 17.01 -10.51
CA GLN A 149 -19.18 16.91 -11.54
C GLN A 149 -18.67 17.32 -12.94
N CYS A 150 -17.42 17.79 -13.06
CA CYS A 150 -16.87 18.20 -14.35
C CYS A 150 -16.65 16.98 -15.27
N PRO A 151 -17.26 16.92 -16.47
CA PRO A 151 -17.11 15.79 -17.38
C PRO A 151 -15.67 15.61 -17.86
N VAL A 152 -14.93 16.70 -18.08
CA VAL A 152 -13.51 16.65 -18.47
C VAL A 152 -12.66 16.03 -17.36
N LYS A 153 -12.89 16.42 -16.09
CA LYS A 153 -12.17 15.83 -14.95
C LYS A 153 -12.50 14.34 -14.79
N ALA A 154 -13.75 13.95 -15.02
CA ALA A 154 -14.16 12.55 -14.96
C ALA A 154 -13.46 11.72 -16.04
N ALA A 155 -13.35 12.24 -17.26
CA ALA A 155 -12.61 11.61 -18.35
C ALA A 155 -11.11 11.46 -18.03
N GLU A 156 -10.47 12.51 -17.52
CA GLU A 156 -9.06 12.46 -17.10
C GLU A 156 -8.82 11.46 -15.97
N ARG A 157 -9.75 11.38 -15.00
CA ARG A 157 -9.67 10.37 -13.93
C ARG A 157 -9.73 8.96 -14.50
N LYS A 158 -10.61 8.72 -15.48
CA LYS A 158 -10.72 7.42 -16.15
C LYS A 158 -9.40 7.05 -16.82
N LYS A 159 -8.77 7.98 -17.56
CA LYS A 159 -7.45 7.78 -18.17
C LYS A 159 -6.37 7.41 -17.15
N CYS A 160 -6.23 8.18 -16.07
CA CYS A 160 -5.25 7.88 -15.01
C CYS A 160 -5.47 6.50 -14.37
N ASN A 161 -6.74 6.13 -14.16
CA ASN A 161 -7.09 4.81 -13.61
C ASN A 161 -6.73 3.68 -14.59
N ASP A 162 -7.01 3.85 -15.88
CA ASP A 162 -6.73 2.86 -16.91
C ASP A 162 -5.21 2.67 -17.13
N GLU A 163 -4.44 3.76 -17.07
CA GLU A 163 -2.97 3.70 -17.10
C GLU A 163 -2.41 2.95 -15.88
N THR A 164 -2.98 3.18 -14.70
CA THR A 164 -2.57 2.49 -13.46
C THR A 164 -2.86 0.99 -13.56
N LYS A 165 -4.02 0.61 -14.10
CA LYS A 165 -4.36 -0.80 -14.39
C LYS A 165 -3.33 -1.46 -15.30
N LYS A 166 -2.99 -0.78 -16.42
CA LYS A 166 -1.99 -1.29 -17.38
C LYS A 166 -0.61 -1.48 -16.75
N LYS A 167 -0.13 -0.50 -15.98
CA LYS A 167 1.16 -0.58 -15.28
C LYS A 167 1.20 -1.74 -14.29
N ASN A 168 0.13 -1.96 -13.54
CA ASN A 168 0.06 -3.06 -12.57
C ASN A 168 0.03 -4.43 -13.25
N ASN A 169 -0.72 -4.60 -14.34
CA ASN A 169 -0.74 -5.84 -15.12
C ASN A 169 0.64 -6.17 -15.73
N ASN A 170 1.37 -5.17 -16.18
CA ASN A 170 2.71 -5.38 -16.73
C ASN A 170 3.72 -5.74 -15.63
N ASN A 171 3.62 -5.12 -14.44
CA ASN A 171 4.52 -5.41 -13.33
C ASN A 171 4.34 -6.83 -12.75
N THR A 172 3.11 -7.37 -12.78
CA THR A 172 2.86 -8.78 -12.40
C THR A 172 3.52 -9.80 -13.34
N ASN A 173 3.75 -9.45 -14.61
CA ASN A 173 4.44 -10.34 -15.57
C ASN A 173 5.97 -10.22 -15.49
N VAL A 174 6.50 -9.02 -15.28
CA VAL A 174 7.96 -8.80 -15.28
C VAL A 174 8.63 -9.38 -14.02
N ARG A 175 7.96 -9.38 -12.86
CA ARG A 175 8.54 -9.92 -11.63
C ARG A 175 8.51 -11.44 -11.53
N ALA A 176 7.63 -12.11 -12.29
CA ALA A 176 7.59 -13.57 -12.38
C ALA A 176 8.72 -14.15 -13.27
N GLN A 177 9.28 -13.35 -14.18
CA GLN A 177 10.39 -13.78 -15.05
C GLN A 177 11.78 -13.39 -14.51
N GLN A 178 11.88 -12.50 -13.53
CA GLN A 178 13.17 -12.10 -12.93
C GLN A 178 13.63 -12.97 -11.74
N GLN A 179 12.91 -14.04 -11.39
CA GLN A 179 13.32 -15.00 -10.35
C GLN A 179 13.94 -16.30 -10.89
N PHE A 180 14.12 -16.42 -12.20
CA PHE A 180 14.93 -17.46 -12.83
C PHE A 180 15.88 -16.81 -13.85
N GLY A 181 16.89 -16.08 -13.37
CA GLY A 181 17.80 -15.39 -14.28
C GLY A 181 18.92 -14.61 -13.61
N THR A 182 20.04 -15.30 -13.42
CA THR A 182 21.44 -14.81 -13.39
C THR A 182 21.96 -14.06 -12.16
N ASN A 183 23.02 -14.67 -11.61
CA ASN A 183 23.91 -14.18 -10.56
C ASN A 183 24.71 -12.94 -11.03
N PRO A 184 24.98 -11.94 -10.17
CA PRO A 184 25.70 -10.74 -10.55
C PRO A 184 27.18 -10.80 -10.18
N TRP A 185 28.00 -11.50 -10.96
CA TRP A 185 29.46 -11.26 -11.02
C TRP A 185 29.97 -11.65 -12.41
N THR A 186 30.19 -10.64 -13.27
CA THR A 186 31.40 -10.46 -14.10
C THR A 186 31.18 -9.25 -15.00
N ASN A 187 32.13 -8.33 -14.97
CA ASN A 187 32.22 -7.18 -15.83
C ASN A 187 33.27 -7.46 -16.92
N HIS A 188 32.99 -6.97 -18.13
CA HIS A 188 33.91 -6.67 -19.24
C HIS A 188 34.28 -7.73 -20.30
N SER A 189 33.86 -7.38 -21.53
CA SER A 189 34.56 -7.38 -22.82
C SER A 189 34.54 -8.60 -23.78
N ASN A 190 34.14 -8.25 -25.01
CA ASN A 190 34.50 -8.72 -26.35
C ASN A 190 33.83 -9.96 -26.99
N ASN A 191 33.02 -9.61 -27.99
CA ASN A 191 32.72 -10.26 -29.27
C ASN A 191 33.79 -11.26 -29.78
N VAL A 192 33.45 -12.56 -29.94
CA VAL A 192 33.89 -13.44 -31.05
C VAL A 192 32.93 -14.65 -31.21
N LEU A 193 32.64 -14.90 -32.48
CA LEU A 193 32.10 -16.01 -33.26
C LEU A 193 32.45 -17.48 -32.87
N TYR A 194 31.53 -18.39 -33.21
CA TYR A 194 31.61 -19.87 -33.39
C TYR A 194 31.81 -20.83 -32.20
N GLY A 195 31.05 -21.93 -32.24
CA GLY A 195 31.62 -23.27 -32.06
C GLY A 195 31.03 -24.15 -30.95
N GLN A 196 30.58 -25.35 -31.34
CA GLN A 196 30.09 -26.44 -30.50
C GLN A 196 31.15 -26.98 -29.51
N SER A 197 30.74 -27.51 -28.35
CA SER A 197 30.90 -28.94 -27.95
C SER A 197 30.88 -29.20 -26.43
N GLN A 198 30.02 -30.15 -26.06
CA GLN A 198 30.14 -31.29 -25.14
C GLN A 198 30.61 -31.17 -23.67
N ALA A 199 30.01 -32.08 -22.89
CA ALA A 199 30.08 -32.28 -21.45
C ALA A 199 31.41 -32.83 -20.95
N THR A 200 31.76 -32.53 -19.68
CA THR A 200 31.91 -33.51 -18.57
C THR A 200 32.49 -32.84 -17.31
N THR A 201 32.20 -33.47 -16.16
CA THR A 201 32.98 -33.52 -14.91
C THR A 201 32.27 -32.93 -13.68
N THR A 202 31.75 -33.87 -12.89
CA THR A 202 31.12 -33.71 -11.58
C THR A 202 32.12 -33.91 -10.44
N ASN A 203 31.79 -33.27 -9.31
CA ASN A 203 31.94 -33.77 -7.94
C ASN A 203 33.33 -34.06 -7.35
N SER A 204 33.91 -33.05 -6.69
CA SER A 204 34.75 -33.29 -5.49
C SER A 204 34.62 -32.22 -4.39
N PHE A 205 33.69 -31.25 -4.52
CA PHE A 205 33.57 -30.14 -3.57
C PHE A 205 32.32 -30.20 -2.67
N ILE A 206 31.28 -30.94 -3.07
CA ILE A 206 30.00 -30.98 -2.34
C ILE A 206 30.05 -31.89 -1.10
N GLU A 207 30.89 -32.93 -1.08
CA GLU A 207 30.95 -33.85 0.07
C GLU A 207 31.61 -33.24 1.32
N LYS A 208 32.38 -32.14 1.20
CA LYS A 208 33.01 -31.49 2.36
C LYS A 208 32.07 -30.57 3.16
N LEU A 209 30.87 -30.29 2.66
CA LEU A 209 29.92 -29.39 3.33
C LEU A 209 28.94 -30.10 4.28
N HIS A 210 28.83 -31.43 4.21
CA HIS A 210 27.86 -32.17 5.03
C HIS A 210 28.37 -32.54 6.43
N ASP A 211 29.69 -32.52 6.66
CA ASP A 211 30.29 -32.92 7.95
C ASP A 211 30.46 -31.75 8.95
N ALA A 212 30.23 -30.50 8.55
CA ALA A 212 30.48 -29.32 9.40
C ALA A 212 29.21 -28.73 10.06
N MET A 213 28.01 -29.22 9.76
CA MET A 213 26.75 -28.65 10.27
C MET A 213 26.37 -28.98 11.74
N PRO A 214 26.90 -30.02 12.43
CA PRO A 214 26.56 -30.25 13.84
C PRO A 214 27.18 -29.25 14.83
N THR A 215 28.30 -28.61 14.48
CA THR A 215 29.10 -27.80 15.43
C THR A 215 28.52 -26.40 15.66
N ILE A 216 27.80 -25.84 14.68
CA ILE A 216 27.25 -24.47 14.75
C ILE A 216 26.01 -24.40 15.66
N ILE A 217 25.23 -25.48 15.75
CA ILE A 217 24.00 -25.52 16.56
C ILE A 217 24.30 -25.55 18.07
N VAL A 218 25.44 -26.12 18.47
CA VAL A 218 25.84 -26.20 19.89
C VAL A 218 26.32 -24.84 20.42
N GLN A 219 27.05 -24.07 19.61
CA GLN A 219 27.56 -22.76 20.02
C GLN A 219 26.46 -21.70 20.19
N GLN A 220 25.37 -21.79 19.42
CA GLN A 220 24.25 -20.83 19.55
C GLN A 220 23.48 -21.04 20.86
N LYS A 221 23.29 -22.28 21.32
CA LYS A 221 22.58 -22.59 22.57
C LYS A 221 23.34 -22.11 23.82
N GLU A 222 24.67 -22.13 23.80
CA GLU A 222 25.48 -21.60 24.91
C GLU A 222 25.43 -20.06 25.01
N LEU A 223 25.27 -19.37 23.89
CA LEU A 223 25.14 -17.91 23.87
C LEU A 223 23.76 -17.45 24.38
N ASP A 224 22.71 -18.20 24.09
CA ASP A 224 21.36 -17.86 24.53
C ASP A 224 21.16 -18.14 26.03
N ALA A 225 21.75 -19.22 26.57
CA ALA A 225 21.76 -19.49 28.03
C ALA A 225 22.51 -18.41 28.85
N LYS A 226 23.56 -17.81 28.27
CA LYS A 226 24.29 -16.70 28.92
C LYS A 226 23.52 -15.38 28.93
N LYS A 227 22.57 -15.18 28.00
CA LYS A 227 21.73 -13.97 27.97
C LYS A 227 20.61 -14.00 29.01
N GLU A 228 20.01 -15.17 29.25
CA GLU A 228 18.93 -15.30 30.24
C GLU A 228 19.43 -15.05 31.68
N ASN A 229 20.64 -15.49 32.00
CA ASN A 229 21.22 -15.31 33.35
C ASN A 229 21.63 -13.86 33.66
N LYS A 230 21.77 -13.01 32.64
CA LYS A 230 22.10 -11.57 32.79
C LYS A 230 20.84 -10.70 32.96
N PHE A 231 19.68 -11.21 32.56
CA PHE A 231 18.40 -10.49 32.68
C PHE A 231 17.76 -10.67 34.06
N SER A 232 17.99 -11.80 34.73
CA SER A 232 17.50 -12.06 36.09
C SER A 232 18.19 -11.20 37.16
N THR A 233 19.47 -10.87 36.97
CA THR A 233 20.24 -10.06 37.92
C THR A 233 19.86 -8.58 37.91
N LEU A 234 19.42 -8.03 36.77
CA LEU A 234 18.98 -6.63 36.65
C LEU A 234 17.57 -6.38 37.21
N ALA A 235 16.74 -7.43 37.32
CA ALA A 235 15.39 -7.29 37.86
C ALA A 235 15.36 -7.16 39.39
N GLN A 236 16.41 -7.61 40.11
CA GLN A 236 16.47 -7.51 41.57
C GLN A 236 16.94 -6.13 42.09
N GLU A 237 17.55 -5.29 41.25
CA GLU A 237 18.00 -3.95 41.68
C GLU A 237 16.93 -2.85 41.50
N PHE A 238 15.81 -3.13 40.83
CA PHE A 238 14.79 -2.10 40.55
C PHE A 238 13.66 -2.00 41.58
N ASP A 239 13.51 -2.98 42.49
CA ASP A 239 12.42 -3.00 43.47
C ASP A 239 12.72 -2.24 44.78
N GLU A 240 13.94 -1.71 44.99
CA GLU A 240 14.28 -0.95 46.20
C GLU A 240 14.04 0.57 46.10
N TYR A 241 13.69 1.12 44.92
CA TYR A 241 13.67 2.58 44.71
C TYR A 241 12.30 3.25 44.52
N PHE A 242 11.19 2.52 44.64
CA PHE A 242 9.84 3.09 44.43
C PHE A 242 8.83 2.65 45.50
N MET A 243 8.93 3.23 46.69
CA MET A 243 7.77 3.36 47.60
C MET A 243 7.44 4.84 47.80
N PRO A 244 6.33 5.36 47.23
CA PRO A 244 5.85 6.70 47.55
C PRO A 244 5.06 6.69 48.87
N HIS A 245 5.48 7.52 49.81
CA HIS A 245 4.74 7.83 51.02
C HIS A 245 3.47 8.64 50.67
N CYS A 246 2.29 8.04 50.84
CA CYS A 246 1.01 8.74 50.82
C CYS A 246 0.67 9.25 52.23
N THR A 247 0.64 10.57 52.42
CA THR A 247 0.02 11.20 53.60
C THR A 247 -1.44 11.56 53.31
N PRO A 248 -2.39 11.26 54.21
CA PRO A 248 -3.79 11.62 54.05
C PRO A 248 -4.09 12.96 54.72
N ASP A 249 -4.14 14.05 53.96
CA ASP A 249 -4.72 15.30 54.44
C ASP A 249 -5.20 16.16 53.26
N SER A 250 -6.47 15.97 52.87
CA SER A 250 -7.32 17.03 52.32
C SER A 250 -8.77 16.53 52.16
N MET A 251 -9.47 16.39 53.29
CA MET A 251 -10.93 16.45 53.33
C MET A 251 -11.32 17.84 53.81
N MET A 252 -12.05 18.58 52.96
CA MET A 252 -12.88 19.79 53.20
C MET A 252 -12.82 20.55 51.86
N SER A 253 -13.88 21.02 51.20
CA SER A 253 -15.25 21.32 51.59
C SER A 253 -15.90 21.85 50.31
N LEU A 254 -17.09 21.40 49.91
CA LEU A 254 -17.94 22.14 48.96
C LEU A 254 -19.41 21.69 49.12
N GLN A 255 -20.08 22.36 50.05
CA GLN A 255 -21.53 22.60 50.00
C GLN A 255 -21.72 24.11 49.84
N ARG A 256 -22.14 24.53 48.64
CA ARG A 256 -23.17 25.53 48.35
C ARG A 256 -23.27 25.73 46.85
#